data_AF-A0A7S3IY42-F1
#
_entry.id   AF-A0A7S3IY42-F1
#
_cell.length_a   1.000
_cell.length_b   1.000
_cell.length_c   1.000
_cell.angle_alpha   90.00
_cell.angle_beta   90.00
_cell.angle_gamma   90.00
#
_symmetry.space_group_name_H-M   'P 1'
#
loop_
_entity.id
_entity.type
_entity.pdbx_description
1 polymer ?
#
loop_
_entity_poly.entity_id
_entity_poly.type
_entity_poly.pdbx_seq_one_letter_code
_entity_poly.pdbx_strand_id
1 'polypeptide(L)'
;MDDKFNVPQLNSLVMELKMLADEEENIQNRVAIELFVRKSQNSKFLGDNGGLPKDWSNFSQTHFEKMVRNLDIDHIGCINYKVLATCCILLQSQLPDLTELDRMLGKIKVEYLNQEQFSTINFWFSKSEESKDREYSHSFPRSQLIKEILYQLHADPEGVNMQRLGHFFKLDRIRTPQ
;
A
#
# COMPACT_ATOMS: atom_id res chain seq x y z
N MET A 1 5.05 4.15 16.19
CA MET A 1 3.74 3.45 16.02
C MET A 1 2.69 4.42 15.50
N ASP A 2 2.90 5.74 15.66
CA ASP A 2 2.06 6.83 15.14
C ASP A 2 2.29 7.12 13.63
N ASP A 3 3.21 6.37 13.02
CA ASP A 3 3.78 6.61 11.69
C ASP A 3 3.09 5.80 10.58
N LYS A 4 2.28 4.78 10.95
CA LYS A 4 1.60 3.89 10.00
C LYS A 4 0.12 4.27 9.86
N PHE A 5 -0.43 4.07 8.67
CA PHE A 5 -1.87 4.15 8.47
C PHE A 5 -2.57 3.05 9.27
N ASN A 6 -3.61 3.41 10.02
CA ASN A 6 -4.50 2.41 10.59
C ASN A 6 -5.38 1.79 9.49
N VAL A 7 -6.02 0.64 9.78
CA VAL A 7 -6.82 -0.10 8.78
C VAL A 7 -7.95 0.76 8.19
N PRO A 8 -8.75 1.50 8.99
CA PRO A 8 -9.74 2.44 8.45
C PRO A 8 -9.16 3.50 7.51
N GLN A 9 -8.02 4.09 7.84
CA GLN A 9 -7.35 5.09 6.99
C GLN A 9 -6.88 4.49 5.66
N LEU A 10 -6.37 3.26 5.66
CA LEU A 10 -6.01 2.57 4.43
C LEU A 10 -7.23 2.33 3.54
N ASN A 11 -8.33 1.84 4.10
CA ASN A 11 -9.57 1.62 3.34
C ASN A 11 -10.10 2.92 2.72
N SER A 12 -10.14 4.01 3.51
CA SER A 12 -10.54 5.33 3.01
C SER A 12 -9.62 5.81 1.89
N LEU A 13 -8.30 5.72 2.08
CA LEU A 13 -7.33 6.15 1.08
C LEU A 13 -7.45 5.34 -0.22
N VAL A 14 -7.52 4.02 -0.13
CA VAL A 14 -7.63 3.12 -1.30
C VAL A 14 -8.90 3.44 -2.09
N MET A 15 -10.04 3.63 -1.40
CA MET A 15 -11.29 3.98 -2.05
C MET A 15 -11.22 5.34 -2.75
N GLU A 16 -10.65 6.37 -2.09
CA GLU A 16 -10.49 7.69 -2.69
C GLU A 16 -9.57 7.67 -3.91
N LEU A 17 -8.44 6.96 -3.83
CA LEU A 17 -7.54 6.77 -4.96
C LEU A 17 -8.27 6.10 -6.13
N LYS A 18 -9.01 5.02 -5.86
CA LYS A 18 -9.78 4.31 -6.89
C LYS A 18 -10.83 5.22 -7.56
N MET A 19 -11.47 6.12 -6.81
CA MET A 19 -12.45 7.06 -7.38
C MET A 19 -11.81 8.16 -8.24
N LEU A 20 -10.54 8.49 -7.99
CA LEU A 20 -9.79 9.50 -8.75
C LEU A 20 -9.06 8.92 -9.96
N ALA A 21 -8.94 7.60 -10.03
CA ALA A 21 -8.29 6.92 -11.13
C ALA A 21 -9.19 6.90 -12.38
N ASP A 22 -8.55 6.95 -13.54
CA ASP A 22 -9.20 6.75 -14.84
C ASP A 22 -9.43 5.26 -15.15
N GLU A 23 -9.93 4.98 -16.37
CA GLU A 23 -10.20 3.62 -16.86
C GLU A 23 -8.92 2.77 -16.98
N GLU A 24 -7.75 3.40 -17.09
CA GLU A 24 -6.45 2.75 -17.16
C GLU A 24 -5.79 2.61 -15.77
N GLU A 25 -6.55 2.89 -14.70
CA GLU A 25 -6.08 2.82 -13.31
C GLU A 25 -4.99 3.87 -12.99
N ASN A 26 -4.93 4.97 -13.75
CA ASN A 26 -3.97 6.04 -13.56
C ASN A 26 -4.59 7.26 -12.88
N ILE A 27 -3.79 7.95 -12.08
CA ILE A 27 -4.14 9.24 -11.47
C ILE A 27 -3.10 10.26 -11.91
N GLN A 28 -3.56 11.44 -12.33
CA GLN A 28 -2.66 12.57 -12.61
C GLN A 28 -1.90 12.97 -11.35
N ASN A 29 -0.60 13.22 -11.45
CA ASN A 29 0.25 13.54 -10.30
C ASN A 29 -0.32 14.67 -9.45
N ARG A 30 -0.81 15.72 -10.11
CA ARG A 30 -1.45 16.87 -9.46
C ARG A 30 -2.63 16.44 -8.58
N VAL A 31 -3.50 15.57 -9.08
CA VAL A 31 -4.69 15.09 -8.36
C VAL A 31 -4.28 14.26 -7.14
N ALA A 32 -3.27 13.40 -7.28
CA ALA A 32 -2.72 12.64 -6.15
C ALA A 32 -2.11 13.56 -5.08
N ILE A 33 -1.36 14.59 -5.48
CA ILE A 33 -0.78 15.57 -4.55
C ILE A 33 -1.89 16.35 -3.82
N GLU A 34 -2.88 16.86 -4.54
CA GLU A 34 -4.01 17.60 -3.99
C GLU A 34 -4.81 16.75 -2.98
N LEU A 35 -4.99 15.46 -3.26
CA LEU A 35 -5.59 14.52 -2.31
C LEU A 35 -4.83 14.49 -0.97
N PHE A 36 -3.51 14.29 -1.01
CA PHE A 36 -2.71 14.21 0.23
C PHE A 36 -2.65 15.54 0.97
N VAL A 37 -2.54 16.67 0.26
CA VAL A 37 -2.58 18.00 0.88
C VAL A 37 -3.93 18.23 1.57
N ARG A 38 -5.05 17.89 0.93
CA ARG A 38 -6.38 17.99 1.53
C ARG A 38 -6.50 17.09 2.77
N LYS A 39 -6.05 15.85 2.70
CA LYS A 39 -6.10 14.91 3.84
C LYS A 39 -5.20 15.38 4.98
N SER A 40 -4.00 15.91 4.71
CA SER A 40 -3.11 16.42 5.77
C SER A 40 -3.72 17.63 6.48
N GLN A 41 -4.37 18.54 5.75
CA GLN A 41 -5.06 19.70 6.32
C GLN A 41 -6.29 19.34 7.16
N ASN A 42 -6.97 18.23 6.80
CA ASN A 42 -8.17 17.77 7.49
C ASN A 42 -7.89 16.84 8.68
N SER A 43 -6.67 16.31 8.80
CA SER A 43 -6.23 15.37 9.85
C SER A 43 -6.05 16.00 11.24
N LYS A 44 -6.91 16.95 11.62
CA LYS A 44 -6.77 17.76 12.85
C LYS A 44 -7.36 17.09 14.10
N PHE A 45 -7.99 15.93 13.99
CA PHE A 45 -8.65 15.24 15.10
C PHE A 45 -8.17 13.79 15.27
N LEU A 46 -7.96 13.38 16.53
CA LEU A 46 -7.69 11.99 16.90
C LEU A 46 -8.86 11.09 16.44
N GLY A 47 -8.56 10.10 15.61
CA GLY A 47 -9.55 9.13 15.13
C GLY A 47 -10.23 9.49 13.79
N ASP A 48 -9.71 10.47 13.04
CA ASP A 48 -10.19 10.72 11.69
C ASP A 48 -9.78 9.57 10.75
N ASN A 49 -10.77 8.72 10.43
CA ASN A 49 -10.63 7.61 9.49
C ASN A 49 -10.30 8.10 8.06
N GLY A 50 -10.60 9.37 7.74
CA GLY A 50 -10.22 10.02 6.49
C GLY A 50 -8.88 10.75 6.56
N GLY A 51 -8.17 10.69 7.69
CA GLY A 51 -6.90 11.37 7.89
C GLY A 51 -5.68 10.60 7.36
N LEU A 52 -4.52 11.23 7.50
CA LEU A 52 -3.19 10.63 7.30
C LEU A 52 -2.60 10.20 8.64
N PRO A 53 -1.51 9.41 8.65
CA PRO A 53 -0.75 9.13 9.85
C PRO A 53 -0.31 10.44 10.52
N LYS A 54 -0.20 10.43 11.84
CA LYS A 54 0.08 11.64 12.62
C LYS A 54 1.41 12.29 12.22
N ASP A 55 2.41 11.50 11.87
CA ASP A 55 3.71 12.01 11.45
C ASP A 55 3.68 12.75 10.10
N TRP A 56 2.63 12.52 9.30
CA TRP A 56 2.41 13.20 8.03
C TRP A 56 1.67 14.53 8.21
N SER A 57 1.27 14.89 9.43
CA SER A 57 0.64 16.18 9.73
C SER A 57 1.52 17.39 9.39
N ASN A 58 2.84 17.21 9.43
CA ASN A 58 3.82 18.25 9.11
C ASN A 58 4.28 18.21 7.64
N PHE A 59 3.75 17.30 6.82
CA PHE A 59 4.15 17.19 5.42
C PHE A 59 3.54 18.35 4.63
N SER A 60 4.42 19.12 3.99
CA SER A 60 4.03 20.15 3.01
C SER A 60 3.75 19.54 1.63
N GLN A 61 3.13 20.33 0.75
CA GLN A 61 2.92 19.95 -0.66
C GLN A 61 4.19 19.41 -1.33
N THR A 62 5.36 20.01 -1.07
CA THR A 62 6.64 19.58 -1.63
C THR A 62 7.02 18.16 -1.22
N HIS A 63 6.62 17.69 -0.04
CA HIS A 63 6.85 16.31 0.37
C HIS A 63 6.01 15.34 -0.47
N PHE A 64 4.73 15.67 -0.69
CA PHE A 64 3.85 14.86 -1.54
C PHE A 64 4.25 14.90 -3.01
N GLU A 65 4.72 16.04 -3.52
CA GLU A 65 5.29 16.16 -4.85
C GLU A 65 6.48 15.23 -5.06
N LYS A 66 7.42 15.17 -4.10
CA LYS A 66 8.57 14.27 -4.16
C LYS A 66 8.13 12.80 -4.16
N MET A 67 7.19 12.45 -3.29
CA MET A 67 6.64 11.10 -3.20
C MET A 67 6.00 10.66 -4.54
N VAL A 68 5.10 11.48 -5.09
CA VAL A 68 4.41 11.18 -6.34
C VAL A 68 5.39 11.14 -7.52
N ARG A 69 6.36 12.06 -7.58
CA ARG A 69 7.40 12.07 -8.62
C ARG A 69 8.26 10.81 -8.62
N ASN A 70 8.54 10.23 -7.45
CA ASN A 70 9.29 8.98 -7.38
C ASN A 70 8.51 7.78 -7.95
N LEU A 71 7.18 7.89 -8.06
CA LEU A 71 6.32 6.88 -8.67
C LEU A 71 6.06 7.15 -10.16
N ASP A 72 6.12 8.40 -10.62
CA ASP A 72 6.04 8.79 -12.04
C ASP A 72 7.41 8.70 -12.71
N ILE A 73 7.87 7.47 -12.90
CA ILE A 73 9.25 7.19 -13.29
C ILE A 73 9.51 7.52 -14.77
N ASP A 74 8.49 7.38 -15.61
CA ASP A 74 8.58 7.71 -17.03
C ASP A 74 8.26 9.19 -17.31
N HIS A 75 8.01 9.97 -16.25
CA HIS A 75 7.74 11.41 -16.29
C HIS A 75 6.56 11.79 -17.22
N ILE A 76 5.53 10.95 -17.23
CA ILE A 76 4.35 11.11 -18.07
C ILE A 76 3.25 11.95 -17.40
N GLY A 77 3.43 12.32 -16.13
CA GLY A 77 2.51 13.17 -15.38
C GLY A 77 1.37 12.42 -14.69
N CYS A 78 1.39 11.08 -14.71
CA CYS A 78 0.44 10.23 -14.03
C CYS A 78 1.11 9.01 -13.41
N ILE A 79 0.42 8.38 -12.46
CA ILE A 79 0.87 7.17 -11.76
C ILE A 79 -0.27 6.18 -11.64
N ASN A 80 0.05 4.88 -11.67
CA ASN A 80 -0.94 3.85 -11.39
C ASN A 80 -1.34 3.91 -9.89
N TYR A 81 -2.65 4.03 -9.62
CA TYR A 81 -3.11 4.22 -8.23
C TYR A 81 -2.88 2.99 -7.35
N LYS A 82 -2.88 1.78 -7.93
CA LYS A 82 -2.62 0.54 -7.18
C LYS A 82 -1.19 0.50 -6.68
N VAL A 83 -0.24 1.07 -7.43
CA VAL A 83 1.16 1.20 -6.99
C VAL A 83 1.23 2.12 -5.76
N LEU A 84 0.72 3.34 -5.87
CA LEU A 84 0.69 4.29 -4.76
C LEU A 84 -0.01 3.72 -3.52
N ALA A 85 -1.18 3.11 -3.70
CA ALA A 85 -1.93 2.48 -2.62
C ALA A 85 -1.13 1.34 -1.97
N THR A 86 -0.44 0.51 -2.75
CA THR A 86 0.41 -0.57 -2.23
C THR A 86 1.55 -0.03 -1.39
N CYS A 87 2.22 1.03 -1.84
CA CYS A 87 3.27 1.69 -1.07
C CYS A 87 2.74 2.24 0.27
N CYS A 88 1.54 2.83 0.28
CA CYS A 88 0.90 3.30 1.51
C CYS A 88 0.48 2.16 2.45
N ILE A 89 -0.04 1.06 1.91
CA ILE A 89 -0.44 -0.13 2.68
C ILE A 89 0.78 -0.78 3.35
N LEU A 90 1.87 -0.91 2.60
CA LEU A 90 3.11 -1.55 3.06
C LEU A 90 4.10 -0.57 3.67
N LEU A 91 3.65 0.64 4.04
CA LEU A 91 4.51 1.68 4.58
C LEU A 91 5.33 1.16 5.78
N GLN A 92 6.66 1.37 5.73
CA GLN A 92 7.63 0.86 6.71
C GLN A 92 7.73 -0.67 6.83
N SER A 93 7.07 -1.44 5.96
CA SER A 93 7.38 -2.86 5.81
C SER A 93 8.79 -2.98 5.25
N GLN A 94 9.55 -3.97 5.74
CA GLN A 94 10.85 -4.27 5.15
C GLN A 94 10.65 -4.67 3.68
N LEU A 95 11.53 -4.21 2.79
CA LEU A 95 11.49 -4.66 1.40
C LEU A 95 11.91 -6.14 1.34
N PRO A 96 11.13 -7.01 0.66
CA PRO A 96 11.42 -8.44 0.63
C PRO A 96 12.74 -8.70 -0.06
N ASP A 97 13.60 -9.57 0.48
CA ASP A 97 14.77 -10.00 -0.28
C ASP A 97 14.35 -10.60 -1.63
N LEU A 98 15.10 -10.33 -2.71
CA LEU A 98 14.75 -10.83 -4.05
C LEU A 98 14.70 -12.37 -4.05
N THR A 99 15.65 -13.00 -3.36
CA THR A 99 15.68 -14.46 -3.17
C THR A 99 14.45 -14.96 -2.41
N GLU A 100 14.03 -14.21 -1.38
CA GLU A 100 12.85 -14.56 -0.59
C GLU A 100 11.56 -14.39 -1.38
N LEU A 101 11.44 -13.30 -2.15
CA LEU A 101 10.33 -13.03 -3.04
C LEU A 101 10.23 -14.10 -4.13
N ASP A 102 11.33 -14.43 -4.80
CA ASP A 102 11.36 -15.46 -5.84
C ASP A 102 11.03 -16.85 -5.27
N ARG A 103 11.51 -17.17 -4.08
CA ARG A 103 11.16 -18.41 -3.36
C ARG A 103 9.68 -18.44 -2.97
N MET A 104 9.09 -17.31 -2.59
CA MET A 104 7.66 -17.22 -2.28
C MET A 104 6.84 -17.40 -3.56
N LEU A 105 7.17 -16.67 -4.62
CA LEU A 105 6.50 -16.74 -5.93
C LEU A 105 6.63 -18.13 -6.56
N GLY A 106 7.79 -18.78 -6.44
CA GLY A 106 8.03 -20.13 -6.97
C GLY A 106 7.24 -21.24 -6.28
N LYS A 107 6.70 -20.99 -5.07
CA LYS A 107 5.78 -21.93 -4.39
C LYS A 107 4.34 -21.83 -4.89
N ILE A 108 4.01 -20.75 -5.58
CA ILE A 108 2.67 -20.47 -6.09
C ILE A 108 2.56 -21.12 -7.47
N LYS A 109 1.81 -22.22 -7.55
CA LYS A 109 1.66 -23.02 -8.76
C LYS A 109 0.45 -22.65 -9.61
N VAL A 110 -0.38 -21.75 -9.10
CA VAL A 110 -1.58 -21.24 -9.78
C VAL A 110 -1.32 -19.83 -10.24
N GLU A 111 -1.86 -19.47 -11.40
CA GLU A 111 -1.67 -18.13 -11.97
C GLU A 111 -2.44 -17.07 -11.18
N TYR A 112 -3.67 -17.40 -10.79
CA TYR A 112 -4.55 -16.55 -9.99
C TYR A 112 -4.84 -17.20 -8.64
N LEU A 113 -4.78 -16.38 -7.59
CA LEU A 113 -5.19 -16.76 -6.25
C LEU A 113 -6.54 -16.15 -5.92
N ASN A 114 -7.42 -16.95 -5.33
CA ASN A 114 -8.60 -16.44 -4.66
C ASN A 114 -8.23 -15.87 -3.27
N GLN A 115 -9.20 -15.24 -2.59
CA GLN A 115 -8.97 -14.57 -1.31
C GLN A 115 -8.45 -15.51 -0.22
N GLU A 116 -9.02 -16.72 -0.13
CA GLU A 116 -8.62 -17.70 0.87
C GLU A 116 -7.16 -18.11 0.65
N GLN A 117 -6.82 -18.50 -0.58
CA GLN A 117 -5.45 -18.88 -0.93
C GLN A 117 -4.46 -17.74 -0.68
N PHE A 118 -4.81 -16.51 -1.08
CA PHE A 118 -3.97 -15.33 -0.85
C PHE A 118 -3.74 -15.06 0.64
N SER A 119 -4.78 -15.19 1.47
CA SER A 119 -4.68 -14.94 2.92
C SER A 119 -3.72 -15.89 3.65
N THR A 120 -3.62 -17.14 3.17
CA THR A 120 -2.75 -18.18 3.75
C THR A 120 -1.28 -18.00 3.42
N ILE A 121 -0.94 -17.15 2.44
CA ILE A 121 0.46 -16.92 2.07
C ILE A 121 1.18 -16.21 3.23
N ASN A 122 2.35 -16.74 3.56
CA ASN A 122 3.24 -16.10 4.52
C ASN A 122 4.05 -15.00 3.81
N PHE A 123 3.50 -13.79 3.75
CA PHE A 123 4.17 -12.63 3.20
C PHE A 123 5.27 -12.12 4.14
N TRP A 124 6.35 -11.57 3.56
CA TRP A 124 7.49 -11.03 4.31
C TRP A 124 7.09 -9.89 5.27
N PHE A 125 6.08 -9.09 4.90
CA PHE A 125 5.58 -7.98 5.73
C PHE A 125 4.74 -8.45 6.92
N SER A 126 4.34 -9.74 6.98
CA SER A 126 3.42 -10.22 8.02
C SER A 126 3.96 -9.95 9.43
N LYS A 127 5.28 -10.10 9.63
CA LYS A 127 5.95 -9.86 10.93
C LYS A 127 6.00 -8.38 11.30
N SER A 128 6.17 -7.47 10.33
CA SER A 128 6.21 -6.02 10.59
C SER A 128 4.83 -5.42 10.88
N GLU A 129 3.77 -6.18 10.61
CA GLU A 129 2.39 -5.82 10.87
C GLU A 129 1.82 -6.51 12.13
N GLU A 130 2.61 -7.32 12.84
CA GLU A 130 2.19 -7.89 14.13
C GLU A 130 1.94 -6.78 15.14
N SER A 131 0.78 -6.83 15.79
CA SER A 131 0.43 -5.86 16.82
C SER A 131 1.30 -6.09 18.06
N LYS A 132 1.84 -5.02 18.64
CA LYS A 132 2.55 -5.06 19.93
C LYS A 132 1.52 -4.92 21.07
N ASP A 133 0.57 -5.82 21.08
CA ASP A 133 -0.50 -5.85 22.08
C ASP A 133 0.10 -6.15 23.46
N ARG A 134 -0.56 -5.66 24.51
CA ARG A 134 -0.18 -6.01 25.90
C ARG A 134 -0.52 -7.47 26.16
N GLU A 135 0.18 -8.11 27.11
CA GLU A 135 -0.01 -9.54 27.44
C GLU A 135 -1.46 -9.92 27.77
N TYR A 136 -2.29 -8.97 28.22
CA TYR A 136 -3.69 -9.19 28.60
C TYR A 136 -4.71 -8.68 27.57
N SER A 137 -4.29 -8.41 26.33
CA SER A 137 -5.19 -8.00 25.24
C SER A 137 -5.33 -9.09 24.18
N HIS A 138 -6.51 -9.16 23.58
CA HIS A 138 -6.70 -9.95 22.37
C HIS A 138 -5.84 -9.40 21.25
N SER A 139 -5.12 -10.28 20.55
CA SER A 139 -4.28 -9.87 19.43
C SER A 139 -5.13 -9.26 18.31
N PHE A 140 -4.79 -8.04 17.88
CA PHE A 140 -5.42 -7.41 16.71
C PHE A 140 -4.84 -8.00 15.42
N PRO A 141 -5.64 -8.61 14.53
CA PRO A 141 -5.17 -9.35 13.36
C PRO A 141 -4.80 -8.41 12.19
N ARG A 142 -3.99 -7.38 12.44
CA ARG A 142 -3.64 -6.35 11.45
C ARG A 142 -3.06 -6.94 10.17
N SER A 143 -2.13 -7.89 10.28
CA SER A 143 -1.52 -8.57 9.12
C SER A 143 -2.57 -9.21 8.21
N GLN A 144 -3.61 -9.83 8.78
CA GLN A 144 -4.70 -10.43 8.01
C GLN A 144 -5.51 -9.35 7.28
N LEU A 145 -5.87 -8.27 7.97
CA LEU A 145 -6.60 -7.14 7.38
C LEU A 145 -5.79 -6.47 6.26
N ILE A 146 -4.48 -6.33 6.41
CA ILE A 146 -3.60 -5.80 5.36
C ILE A 146 -3.60 -6.71 4.12
N LYS A 147 -3.57 -8.04 4.30
CA LYS A 147 -3.68 -8.99 3.18
C LYS A 147 -5.03 -8.86 2.48
N GLU A 148 -6.12 -8.68 3.22
CA GLU A 148 -7.45 -8.47 2.64
C GLU A 148 -7.51 -7.20 1.79
N ILE A 149 -6.95 -6.08 2.28
CA ILE A 149 -6.89 -4.83 1.53
C ILE A 149 -6.04 -5.01 0.26
N LEU A 150 -4.87 -5.64 0.35
CA LEU A 150 -4.02 -5.92 -0.81
C LEU A 150 -4.72 -6.80 -1.83
N TYR A 151 -5.43 -7.83 -1.36
CA TYR A 151 -6.22 -8.69 -2.24
C TYR A 151 -7.28 -7.87 -2.98
N GLN A 152 -8.09 -7.10 -2.25
CA GLN A 152 -9.14 -6.27 -2.86
C GLN A 152 -8.60 -5.22 -3.84
N LEU A 153 -7.41 -4.68 -3.57
CA LEU A 153 -6.76 -3.70 -4.44
C LEU A 153 -6.31 -4.31 -5.77
N HIS A 154 -5.80 -5.54 -5.74
CA HIS A 154 -5.15 -6.19 -6.89
C HIS A 154 -5.96 -7.31 -7.54
N ALA A 155 -7.10 -7.68 -6.96
CA ALA A 155 -7.95 -8.73 -7.51
C ALA A 155 -8.67 -8.24 -8.76
N ASP A 156 -8.51 -9.01 -9.84
CA ASP A 156 -9.35 -8.97 -11.03
C ASP A 156 -10.46 -10.04 -10.90
N PRO A 157 -11.41 -10.18 -11.84
CA PRO A 157 -12.50 -11.17 -11.72
C PRO A 157 -12.04 -12.61 -11.48
N GLU A 158 -10.82 -12.96 -11.93
CA GLU A 158 -10.21 -14.28 -11.77
C GLU A 158 -9.43 -14.43 -10.44
N GLY A 159 -9.17 -13.34 -9.73
CA GLY A 159 -8.37 -13.30 -8.50
C GLY A 159 -7.12 -12.42 -8.64
N VAL A 160 -6.13 -12.65 -7.77
CA VAL A 160 -4.85 -11.90 -7.78
C VAL A 160 -3.79 -12.68 -8.55
N ASN A 161 -3.18 -12.05 -9.54
CA ASN A 161 -2.00 -12.58 -10.22
C ASN A 161 -0.72 -12.19 -9.45
N MET A 162 -0.07 -13.19 -8.86
CA MET A 162 1.11 -12.98 -8.02
C MET A 162 2.38 -12.59 -8.79
N GLN A 163 2.47 -12.92 -10.08
CA GLN A 163 3.60 -12.48 -10.91
C GLN A 163 3.47 -10.98 -11.21
N ARG A 164 2.26 -10.51 -11.52
CA ARG A 164 1.96 -9.07 -11.69
C ARG A 164 2.22 -8.31 -10.40
N LEU A 165 1.73 -8.84 -9.27
CA LEU A 165 1.97 -8.25 -7.95
C LEU A 165 3.47 -8.26 -7.58
N GLY A 166 4.17 -9.36 -7.86
CA GLY A 166 5.62 -9.51 -7.69
C GLY A 166 6.44 -8.52 -8.51
N HIS A 167 6.01 -8.22 -9.74
CA HIS A 167 6.65 -7.23 -10.59
C HIS A 167 6.59 -5.83 -9.97
N PHE A 168 5.47 -5.44 -9.35
CA PHE A 168 5.40 -4.18 -8.59
C PHE A 168 6.47 -4.10 -7.49
N PHE A 169 6.67 -5.18 -6.72
CA PHE A 169 7.69 -5.20 -5.66
C PHE A 169 9.14 -5.21 -6.19
N LYS A 170 9.36 -5.70 -7.41
CA LYS A 170 10.68 -5.70 -8.06
C LYS A 170 11.03 -4.32 -8.64
N LEU A 171 10.05 -3.60 -9.18
CA LEU A 171 10.25 -2.25 -9.73
C LEU A 171 10.73 -1.24 -8.68
N ASP A 172 10.22 -1.33 -7.44
CA ASP A 172 10.67 -0.47 -6.32
C ASP A 172 12.12 -0.73 -5.90
N ARG A 173 12.64 -1.96 -6.06
CA ARG A 173 14.02 -2.31 -5.68
C ARG A 173 15.08 -1.92 -6.69
N ILE A 174 14.76 -1.84 -7.98
CA ILE A 174 15.73 -1.50 -9.02
C ILE A 174 16.13 -0.01 -8.93
N ARG A 175 15.39 0.81 -8.18
CA ARG A 175 15.46 2.28 -8.29
C ARG A 175 15.76 3.03 -6.98
N THR A 176 16.04 2.34 -5.86
CA THR A 176 16.70 2.99 -4.71
C THR A 176 18.19 3.20 -5.00
N PRO A 177 18.70 4.45 -5.09
CA PRO A 177 20.15 4.65 -5.07
C PRO A 177 20.68 4.18 -3.71
N GLN A 178 21.82 3.48 -3.73
CA GLN A 178 22.64 3.27 -2.53
C GLN A 178 23.12 4.61 -1.97
#